data_AF-A0A9J6ZEG4-F1
#
_entry.id   AF-A0A9J6ZEG4-F1
#
_cell.length_a   1.000
_cell.length_b   1.000
_cell.length_c   1.000
_cell.angle_alpha   90.00
_cell.angle_beta   90.00
_cell.angle_gamma   90.00
#
_symmetry.space_group_name_H-M   'P 1'
#
loop_
_entity.id
_entity.type
_entity.pdbx_description
1 polymer ?
#
loop_
_entity_poly.entity_id
_entity_poly.type
_entity_poly.pdbx_seq_one_letter_code
_entity_poly.pdbx_strand_id
1 'polypeptide(L)'
;MRKRLKKKIENSYNALNEARRQRFKRKGIRCIRYEFLPIGERDRFELTNDEISPDYPYATHWLIETFVWENSSQIRIFPCSKNGGTTSISPVRLIVYFDKNVEQILDTFKKVIEDMKSDRFWNTIY
;
A
#
# COMPACT_ATOMS: atom_id res chain seq x y z
N MET A 1 23.00 13.41 13.27
CA MET A 1 22.95 12.79 11.91
C MET A 1 22.68 13.88 10.86
N ARG A 2 23.41 13.93 9.73
CA ARG A 2 23.14 14.90 8.65
C ARG A 2 21.75 14.63 8.05
N LYS A 3 20.90 15.65 7.91
CA LYS A 3 19.51 15.57 7.36
C LYS A 3 19.39 14.70 6.10
N ARG A 4 20.43 14.71 5.27
CA ARG A 4 20.52 13.98 3.99
C ARG A 4 20.59 12.44 4.15
N LEU A 5 21.25 11.95 5.19
CA LEU A 5 21.30 10.51 5.51
C LEU A 5 19.96 10.03 6.06
N LYS A 6 19.32 10.83 6.91
CA LYS A 6 17.99 10.57 7.44
C LYS A 6 16.97 10.39 6.30
N LYS A 7 16.92 11.35 5.37
CA LYS A 7 16.05 11.31 4.17
C LYS A 7 16.27 10.09 3.27
N LYS A 8 17.50 9.55 3.23
CA LYS A 8 17.87 8.38 2.40
C LYS A 8 17.41 7.08 3.04
N ILE A 9 17.43 6.99 4.37
CA ILE A 9 16.87 5.88 5.15
C ILE A 9 15.33 5.93 5.10
N GLU A 10 14.75 7.14 5.17
CA GLU A 10 13.31 7.41 5.11
C GLU A 10 12.64 7.08 3.76
N ASN A 11 13.40 7.06 2.66
CA ASN A 11 12.90 6.78 1.31
C ASN A 11 13.73 5.68 0.64
N SER A 12 14.12 4.64 1.39
CA SER A 12 14.85 3.50 0.83
C SER A 12 14.12 2.90 -0.38
N TYR A 13 12.79 2.94 -0.36
CA TYR A 13 11.91 2.50 -1.42
C TYR A 13 10.83 3.54 -1.75
N ASN A 14 10.39 3.59 -3.01
CA ASN A 14 9.30 4.46 -3.43
C ASN A 14 8.21 3.63 -4.10
N ALA A 15 7.23 3.23 -3.29
CA ALA A 15 6.14 2.35 -3.69
C ALA A 15 5.27 3.02 -4.77
N LEU A 16 5.02 4.33 -4.69
CA LEU A 16 4.20 5.05 -5.69
C LEU A 16 4.85 5.05 -7.08
N ASN A 17 6.16 5.29 -7.16
CA ASN A 17 6.89 5.25 -8.43
C ASN A 17 6.95 3.82 -8.98
N GLU A 18 7.09 2.81 -8.11
CA GLU A 18 7.05 1.43 -8.55
C GLU A 18 5.67 1.05 -9.10
N ALA A 19 4.58 1.36 -8.40
CA ALA A 19 3.20 1.14 -8.86
C ALA A 19 2.96 1.80 -10.23
N ARG A 20 3.41 3.05 -10.39
CA ARG A 20 3.38 3.77 -11.68
C ARG A 20 4.13 3.03 -12.78
N ARG A 21 5.36 2.56 -12.51
CA ARG A 21 6.15 1.80 -13.48
C ARG A 21 5.50 0.47 -13.84
N GLN A 22 5.01 -0.27 -12.84
CA GLN A 22 4.41 -1.59 -13.04
C GLN A 22 3.10 -1.53 -13.83
N ARG A 23 2.35 -0.41 -13.76
CA ARG A 23 1.15 -0.19 -14.58
C ARG A 23 1.41 -0.24 -16.09
N PHE A 24 2.60 0.20 -16.53
CA PHE A 24 2.98 0.27 -17.95
C PHE A 24 3.75 -0.96 -18.45
N LYS A 25 4.05 -1.93 -17.58
CA LYS A 25 4.77 -3.15 -18.00
C LYS A 25 3.88 -3.99 -18.94
N ARG A 26 4.49 -4.48 -20.02
CA ARG A 26 3.85 -5.39 -21.00
C ARG A 26 3.97 -6.86 -20.64
N LYS A 27 4.93 -7.23 -19.78
CA LYS A 27 5.23 -8.61 -19.34
C LYS A 27 5.56 -8.60 -17.83
N GLY A 28 5.29 -9.71 -17.16
CA GLY A 28 5.52 -9.88 -15.71
C GLY A 28 4.40 -9.31 -14.84
N ILE A 29 4.71 -9.02 -13.57
CA ILE A 29 3.77 -8.47 -12.59
C ILE A 29 3.22 -7.13 -13.11
N ARG A 30 1.90 -7.08 -13.34
CA ARG A 30 1.20 -5.89 -13.84
C ARG A 30 0.30 -5.33 -12.75
N CYS A 31 0.55 -4.08 -12.36
CA CYS A 31 -0.38 -3.32 -11.54
C CYS A 31 -1.61 -2.97 -12.40
N ILE A 32 -2.78 -3.47 -12.03
CA ILE A 32 -4.04 -3.18 -12.73
C ILE A 32 -4.51 -1.78 -12.36
N ARG A 33 -4.55 -1.52 -11.06
CA ARG A 33 -5.01 -0.26 -10.48
C ARG A 33 -4.26 0.04 -9.21
N TYR A 34 -4.02 1.31 -8.95
CA TYR A 34 -3.55 1.77 -7.66
C TYR A 34 -4.30 3.02 -7.27
N GLU A 35 -4.36 3.28 -5.96
CA GLU A 35 -4.90 4.49 -5.36
C GLU A 35 -3.92 5.01 -4.32
N PHE A 36 -3.91 6.32 -4.12
CA PHE A 36 -3.02 7.00 -3.18
C PHE A 36 -3.82 7.98 -2.35
N LEU A 37 -3.94 7.73 -1.04
CA LEU A 37 -4.86 8.42 -0.15
C LEU A 37 -4.13 8.88 1.12
N PRO A 38 -4.51 10.01 1.75
CA PRO A 38 -4.02 10.33 3.08
C PRO A 38 -4.51 9.29 4.10
N ILE A 39 -3.71 9.01 5.12
CA ILE A 39 -4.10 8.15 6.24
C ILE A 39 -5.05 8.93 7.15
N GLY A 40 -6.18 8.32 7.52
CA GLY A 40 -7.12 8.87 8.49
C GLY A 40 -6.54 8.91 9.91
N GLU A 41 -7.21 9.60 10.83
CA GLU A 41 -6.67 9.84 12.16
C GLU A 41 -6.66 8.55 13.00
N ARG A 42 -7.73 7.74 12.92
CA ARG A 42 -7.84 6.46 13.62
C ARG A 42 -6.90 5.43 13.04
N ASP A 43 -6.89 5.27 11.72
CA ASP A 43 -5.98 4.34 11.04
C ASP A 43 -4.50 4.69 11.35
N ARG A 44 -4.18 5.98 11.53
CA ARG A 44 -2.84 6.43 11.94
C ARG A 44 -2.53 6.08 13.40
N PHE A 45 -3.50 6.25 14.28
CA PHE A 45 -3.35 5.88 15.70
C PHE A 45 -3.10 4.38 15.84
N GLU A 46 -3.89 3.56 15.15
CA GLU A 46 -3.72 2.10 15.15
C GLU A 46 -2.37 1.67 14.58
N LEU A 47 -1.96 2.22 13.43
CA LEU A 47 -0.64 1.95 12.84
C LEU A 47 0.51 2.28 13.80
N THR A 48 0.31 3.26 14.69
CA THR A 48 1.30 3.66 15.69
C THR A 48 1.32 2.72 16.90
N ASN A 49 0.17 2.18 17.30
CA ASN A 49 0.01 1.33 18.48
C ASN A 49 0.34 -0.14 18.22
N ASP A 50 0.15 -0.64 16.99
CA ASP A 50 0.23 -2.07 16.66
C ASP A 50 1.69 -2.62 16.61
N GLU A 51 2.64 -1.99 17.32
CA GLU A 51 4.09 -2.27 17.30
C GLU A 51 4.77 -2.23 15.90
N ILE A 52 4.01 -1.97 14.82
CA ILE A 52 4.46 -1.83 13.42
C ILE A 52 5.07 -0.43 13.16
N SER A 53 4.80 0.53 14.05
CA SER A 53 5.30 1.90 13.95
C SER A 53 6.82 2.10 13.78
N PRO A 54 7.72 1.22 14.29
CA PRO A 54 9.17 1.35 14.05
C PRO A 54 9.51 1.27 12.56
N ASP A 55 8.73 0.52 11.80
CA ASP A 55 9.00 0.29 10.39
C ASP A 55 8.52 1.48 9.56
N TYR A 56 7.41 2.16 9.90
CA TYR A 56 6.85 3.25 9.07
C TYR A 56 6.65 4.61 9.77
N PRO A 57 7.68 5.19 10.41
CA PRO A 57 7.57 6.39 11.26
C PRO A 57 7.15 7.69 10.55
N TYR A 58 7.11 7.70 9.21
CA TYR A 58 6.75 8.88 8.40
C TYR A 58 5.54 8.64 7.50
N ALA A 59 4.78 7.57 7.79
CA ALA A 59 3.56 7.26 7.09
C ALA A 59 2.55 8.39 7.24
N THR A 60 2.12 8.93 6.11
CA THR A 60 1.07 9.96 6.02
C THR A 60 0.04 9.62 4.96
N HIS A 61 0.37 8.69 4.05
CA HIS A 61 -0.48 8.24 2.97
C HIS A 61 -0.48 6.71 2.86
N TRP A 62 -1.61 6.17 2.44
CA TRP A 62 -1.76 4.82 1.95
C TRP A 62 -1.47 4.78 0.45
N LEU A 63 -0.65 3.83 0.03
CA LEU A 63 -0.65 3.35 -1.35
C LEU A 63 -1.32 1.99 -1.38
N ILE A 64 -2.35 1.87 -2.20
CA ILE A 64 -3.10 0.62 -2.40
C ILE A 64 -2.89 0.21 -3.85
N GLU A 65 -2.37 -0.98 -4.09
CA GLU A 65 -2.12 -1.48 -5.44
C GLU A 65 -2.71 -2.87 -5.64
N THR A 66 -3.24 -3.12 -6.84
CA THR A 66 -3.84 -4.39 -7.25
C THR A 66 -3.01 -5.05 -8.34
N PHE A 67 -2.77 -6.35 -8.17
CA PHE A 67 -2.05 -7.18 -9.11
C PHE A 67 -2.86 -8.40 -9.48
N VAL A 68 -2.62 -8.85 -10.71
CA VAL A 68 -3.04 -10.17 -11.16
C VAL A 68 -1.84 -10.86 -11.78
N TRP A 69 -1.56 -12.05 -11.27
CA TRP A 69 -0.62 -13.04 -11.79
C TRP A 69 -1.43 -14.22 -12.35
N GLU A 70 -0.81 -15.02 -13.21
CA GLU A 70 -1.31 -16.30 -13.76
C GLU A 70 -2.25 -17.07 -12.81
N ASN A 71 -1.86 -17.29 -11.55
CA ASN A 71 -2.62 -18.12 -10.59
C ASN A 71 -3.02 -17.37 -9.30
N SER A 72 -2.86 -16.05 -9.23
CA SER A 72 -3.26 -15.32 -8.03
C SER A 72 -3.53 -13.85 -8.31
N SER A 73 -4.40 -13.27 -7.49
CA SER A 73 -4.69 -11.85 -7.49
C SER A 73 -4.38 -11.28 -6.11
N GLN A 74 -3.75 -10.11 -6.04
CA GLN A 74 -3.26 -9.55 -4.78
C GLN A 74 -3.56 -8.07 -4.64
N ILE A 75 -4.05 -7.65 -3.48
CA ILE A 75 -4.09 -6.25 -3.06
C ILE A 75 -2.98 -6.04 -2.05
N ARG A 76 -2.10 -5.07 -2.31
CA ARG A 76 -1.01 -4.70 -1.41
C ARG A 76 -1.24 -3.29 -0.90
N ILE A 77 -1.09 -3.13 0.40
CA ILE A 77 -1.29 -1.84 1.07
C ILE A 77 0.03 -1.42 1.74
N PHE A 78 0.49 -0.22 1.42
CA PHE A 78 1.72 0.35 1.94
C PHE A 78 1.45 1.65 2.68
N PRO A 79 1.87 1.76 3.95
CA PRO A 79 2.05 3.04 4.60
C PRO A 79 3.29 3.72 4.01
N CYS A 80 3.13 4.98 3.58
CA CYS A 80 4.19 5.74 2.95
C CYS A 80 4.03 7.25 3.18
N SER A 81 5.07 8.00 2.85
CA SER A 81 5.03 9.46 2.87
C SER A 81 4.16 10.00 1.73
N LYS A 82 3.82 11.30 1.79
CA LYS A 82 3.12 12.04 0.72
C LYS A 82 3.76 11.96 -0.68
N ASN A 83 5.02 11.54 -0.76
CA ASN A 83 5.73 11.36 -2.02
C ASN A 83 5.85 9.88 -2.44
N GLY A 84 5.15 8.99 -1.74
CA GLY A 84 5.17 7.53 -1.96
C GLY A 84 6.40 6.81 -1.41
N GLY A 85 7.27 7.52 -0.68
CA GLY A 85 8.46 6.94 -0.08
C GLY A 85 8.13 6.15 1.18
N THR A 86 8.71 4.97 1.31
CA THR A 86 8.57 4.07 2.44
C THR A 86 9.91 3.41 2.73
N THR A 87 10.04 2.88 3.93
CA THR A 87 11.23 2.22 4.47
C THR A 87 11.35 0.76 4.05
N SER A 88 10.23 0.12 3.69
CA SER A 88 10.13 -1.30 3.38
C SER A 88 9.50 -1.54 2.01
N ILE A 89 9.99 -2.58 1.32
CA ILE A 89 9.39 -3.10 0.08
C ILE A 89 8.19 -4.00 0.36
N SER A 90 7.98 -4.39 1.62
CA SER A 90 6.89 -5.26 2.03
C SER A 90 5.66 -4.42 2.39
N PRO A 91 4.46 -4.80 1.91
CA PRO A 91 3.22 -4.15 2.33
C PRO A 91 2.93 -4.46 3.79
N VAL A 92 2.24 -3.54 4.46
CA VAL A 92 1.74 -3.79 5.82
C VAL A 92 0.59 -4.79 5.82
N ARG A 93 -0.18 -4.82 4.71
CA ARG A 93 -1.28 -5.75 4.53
C ARG A 93 -1.32 -6.27 3.10
N LEU A 94 -1.53 -7.58 2.99
CA LEU A 94 -1.62 -8.31 1.74
C LEU A 94 -2.93 -9.11 1.75
N ILE A 95 -3.81 -8.84 0.79
CA ILE A 95 -5.03 -9.63 0.54
C ILE A 95 -4.74 -10.48 -0.69
N VAL A 96 -4.83 -11.80 -0.57
CA VAL A 96 -4.48 -12.75 -1.64
C VAL A 96 -5.69 -13.60 -2.00
N TYR A 97 -5.98 -13.66 -3.29
CA TYR A 97 -6.90 -14.63 -3.88
C TYR A 97 -6.08 -15.63 -4.69
N PHE A 98 -6.34 -16.92 -4.51
CA PHE A 98 -5.67 -18.02 -5.23
C PHE A 98 -6.29 -18.32 -6.60
N ASP A 99 -7.00 -17.33 -7.16
CA ASP A 99 -7.57 -17.37 -8.49
C ASP A 99 -7.24 -16.08 -9.25
N LYS A 100 -7.56 -16.09 -10.54
CA LYS A 100 -7.40 -14.96 -11.45
C LYS A 100 -8.71 -14.17 -11.58
N ASN A 101 -9.50 -14.04 -10.52
CA ASN A 101 -10.77 -13.33 -10.58
C ASN A 101 -10.56 -11.80 -10.51
N VAL A 102 -10.38 -11.20 -11.69
CA VAL A 102 -10.13 -9.76 -11.83
C VAL A 102 -11.30 -8.91 -11.30
N GLU A 103 -12.54 -9.35 -11.50
CA GLU A 103 -13.71 -8.60 -11.05
C GLU A 103 -13.80 -8.60 -9.52
N GLN A 104 -13.64 -9.77 -8.90
CA GLN A 104 -13.64 -9.91 -7.45
C GLN A 104 -12.57 -9.03 -6.80
N ILE A 105 -11.33 -9.06 -7.30
CA ILE A 105 -10.27 -8.24 -6.71
C ILE A 105 -10.51 -6.74 -6.91
N LEU A 106 -11.08 -6.33 -8.04
CA LEU A 106 -11.43 -4.92 -8.27
C LEU A 106 -12.55 -4.45 -7.33
N ASP A 107 -13.49 -5.33 -6.99
CA ASP A 107 -14.54 -5.01 -6.03
C ASP A 107 -14.02 -4.98 -4.59
N THR A 108 -13.16 -5.91 -4.19
CA THR A 108 -12.46 -5.82 -2.89
C THR A 108 -11.61 -4.55 -2.82
N PHE A 109 -10.93 -4.17 -3.92
CA PHE A 109 -10.15 -2.94 -3.98
C PHE A 109 -11.00 -1.68 -3.76
N LYS A 110 -12.21 -1.62 -4.35
CA LYS A 110 -13.14 -0.50 -4.10
C LYS A 110 -13.55 -0.44 -2.63
N LYS A 111 -13.90 -1.59 -2.03
CA LYS A 111 -14.28 -1.67 -0.60
C LYS A 111 -13.14 -1.20 0.31
N VAL A 112 -11.91 -1.65 0.05
CA VAL A 112 -10.71 -1.20 0.80
C VAL A 112 -10.56 0.32 0.72
N ILE A 113 -10.75 0.92 -0.47
CA ILE A 113 -10.67 2.37 -0.63
C ILE A 113 -11.77 3.10 0.15
N GLU A 114 -13.00 2.60 0.11
CA GLU A 114 -14.13 3.18 0.85
C GLU A 114 -13.90 3.12 2.36
N ASP A 115 -13.38 2.00 2.86
CA ASP A 115 -13.04 1.82 4.26
C ASP A 115 -11.88 2.73 4.70
N MET A 116 -10.84 2.90 3.86
CA MET A 116 -9.77 3.88 4.13
C MET A 116 -10.29 5.32 4.13
N LYS A 117 -11.20 5.66 3.21
CA LYS A 117 -11.83 6.99 3.19
C LYS A 117 -12.73 7.24 4.39
N SER A 118 -13.25 6.18 5.01
CA SER A 118 -14.06 6.25 6.23
C SER A 118 -13.27 6.04 7.52
N ASP A 119 -11.93 5.94 7.44
CA ASP A 119 -11.02 5.78 8.57
C ASP A 119 -11.32 4.51 9.40
N ARG A 120 -11.57 3.40 8.69
CA ARG A 120 -11.95 2.09 9.24
C ARG A 120 -11.08 0.94 8.75
N PHE A 121 -10.08 1.21 7.91
CA PHE A 121 -9.32 0.16 7.24
C PHE A 121 -8.65 -0.80 8.21
N TRP A 122 -8.10 -0.29 9.32
CA TRP A 122 -7.42 -1.13 10.30
C TRP A 122 -8.35 -2.15 10.98
N ASN A 123 -9.64 -1.82 11.08
CA ASN A 123 -10.65 -2.61 11.78
C ASN A 123 -11.43 -3.59 10.87
N THR A 124 -11.22 -3.54 9.56
CA THR A 124 -11.92 -4.42 8.61
C THR A 124 -11.08 -5.67 8.28
N ILE A 125 -11.72 -6.83 8.11
CA ILE A 125 -11.12 -8.05 7.56
C ILE A 125 -11.66 -8.27 6.14
N TYR A 126 -10.78 -8.64 5.20
CA TYR A 126 -11.07 -8.78 3.78
C TYR A 126 -10.74 -10.18 3.27
#